data_AF-A0A0W0YX44-F1
#
_entry.id   AF-A0A0W0YX44-F1
#
_cell.length_a   1.000
_cell.length_b   1.000
_cell.length_c   1.000
_cell.angle_alpha   90.00
_cell.angle_beta   90.00
_cell.angle_gamma   90.00
#
_symmetry.space_group_name_H-M   'P 1'
#
loop_
_entity.id
_entity.type
_entity.pdbx_description
1 polymer ?
#
loop_
_entity_poly.entity_id
_entity_poly.type
_entity_poly.pdbx_seq_one_letter_code
_entity_poly.pdbx_strand_id
1 'polypeptide(L)'
;MPGLNTANLKKLFKSHDKFKMFTAEQKKKYLDEYGPSIENDASLSGTGAFENYQKKRAKNATTFAGIKLPDDTTLGDKLKDSSPDVDAVKEAIAEVLQTSEATTQANDKFKQEMEAVSRLLTQEPREFNAQAIASYLQGVKGEADAAIKAQHKQELENLENKFNDPTFINHLKAGTGLDDEQVSDLHEEMKKALEKKQQETLAAFNKEVNKDITALHEESRKEIERITYLAGIYENEKNRAAIDELAKKNQSQEPTTAQIGIDSNGSATLKGIKVTDLPVIYSFTGRTIKPQNDGSFAIQFPKWNLLYYRNHNMVYDMTNMAAAVRASGHDSITMSVNHKGQKGADGKMDEKYVMEMGRNAYEGALKAGFPPDKISIEVNGRVVKKEELFAEKPDRLQVITERAERGRAKYDALIKRTEKVSENTTRSLKEQITALRNAANTPAPEPDANPPALGA
;
A
#
# COMPACT_ATOMS: atom_id res chain seq x y z
N MET A 1 1.27 44.84 -24.97
CA MET A 1 0.44 43.69 -24.54
C MET A 1 -0.91 43.76 -25.27
N PRO A 2 -1.15 42.94 -26.31
CA PRO A 2 -2.46 42.77 -26.91
C PRO A 2 -3.19 41.56 -26.29
N GLY A 3 -4.49 41.73 -26.06
CA GLY A 3 -5.34 40.87 -25.25
C GLY A 3 -5.46 39.42 -25.72
N LEU A 4 -5.28 38.51 -24.76
CA LEU A 4 -5.69 37.11 -24.85
C LEU A 4 -7.19 37.02 -25.16
N ASN A 5 -7.51 36.52 -26.35
CA ASN A 5 -8.86 36.36 -26.84
C ASN A 5 -9.63 35.28 -26.02
N THR A 6 -10.40 35.74 -25.05
CA THR A 6 -11.22 34.93 -24.12
C THR A 6 -12.28 34.07 -24.83
N ALA A 7 -12.60 34.36 -26.09
CA ALA A 7 -13.54 33.57 -26.89
C ALA A 7 -12.97 32.22 -27.34
N ASN A 8 -11.66 32.12 -27.59
CA ASN A 8 -10.99 30.85 -27.92
C ASN A 8 -10.83 29.96 -26.67
N LEU A 9 -10.63 30.57 -25.50
CA LEU A 9 -10.69 29.89 -24.21
C LEU A 9 -12.09 29.28 -23.98
N LYS A 10 -13.19 30.03 -24.19
CA LYS A 10 -14.59 29.54 -24.10
C LYS A 10 -14.94 28.37 -25.01
N LYS A 11 -14.36 28.24 -26.19
CA LYS A 11 -14.57 27.07 -27.06
C LYS A 11 -13.82 25.80 -26.59
N LEU A 12 -12.68 25.97 -25.92
CA LEU A 12 -12.00 24.89 -25.17
C LEU A 12 -12.82 24.39 -23.96
N PHE A 13 -13.77 25.19 -23.47
CA PHE A 13 -14.62 24.81 -22.32
C PHE A 13 -15.85 23.93 -22.67
N LYS A 14 -16.23 23.78 -23.96
CA LYS A 14 -17.35 22.89 -24.35
C LYS A 14 -16.96 21.42 -24.60
N SER A 15 -15.69 21.05 -24.51
CA SER A 15 -15.24 19.65 -24.57
C SER A 15 -15.22 18.96 -23.19
N HIS A 16 -15.77 19.59 -22.14
CA HIS A 16 -15.61 19.16 -20.75
C HIS A 16 -16.37 17.88 -20.36
N ASP A 17 -17.39 17.45 -21.11
CA ASP A 17 -18.23 16.32 -20.68
C ASP A 17 -17.49 14.97 -20.74
N LYS A 18 -16.63 14.78 -21.73
CA LYS A 18 -15.95 13.48 -21.95
C LYS A 18 -14.81 13.19 -20.98
N PHE A 19 -14.26 14.19 -20.29
CA PHE A 19 -13.27 13.97 -19.22
C PHE A 19 -13.91 13.90 -17.83
N LYS A 20 -15.23 14.09 -17.73
CA LYS A 20 -15.94 14.16 -16.45
C LYS A 20 -15.71 12.94 -15.58
N MET A 21 -15.62 11.74 -16.17
CA MET A 21 -15.36 10.51 -15.41
C MET A 21 -13.97 10.43 -14.74
N PHE A 22 -13.00 11.21 -15.23
CA PHE A 22 -11.68 11.29 -14.63
C PHE A 22 -11.58 12.41 -13.58
N THR A 23 -12.64 13.18 -13.36
CA THR A 23 -12.63 14.19 -12.31
C THR A 23 -12.79 13.54 -10.94
N ALA A 24 -12.26 14.21 -9.93
CA ALA A 24 -12.27 13.71 -8.57
C ALA A 24 -13.71 13.54 -8.04
N GLU A 25 -14.62 14.44 -8.42
CA GLU A 25 -16.02 14.41 -8.01
C GLU A 25 -16.77 13.20 -8.59
N GLN A 26 -16.52 12.87 -9.86
CA GLN A 26 -17.17 11.72 -10.50
C GLN A 26 -16.59 10.40 -10.00
N LYS A 27 -15.27 10.31 -9.80
CA LYS A 27 -14.65 9.16 -9.13
C LYS A 27 -15.21 8.94 -7.73
N LYS A 28 -15.42 10.01 -6.96
CA LYS A 28 -16.09 9.92 -5.65
C LYS A 28 -17.51 9.36 -5.78
N LYS A 29 -18.30 9.84 -6.75
CA LYS A 29 -19.65 9.31 -6.99
C LYS A 29 -19.61 7.80 -7.28
N TYR A 30 -18.71 7.36 -8.15
CA TYR A 30 -18.55 5.92 -8.45
C TYR A 30 -18.10 5.13 -7.23
N LEU A 31 -17.23 5.68 -6.39
CA LEU A 31 -16.81 5.03 -5.16
C LEU A 31 -17.96 4.92 -4.15
N ASP A 32 -18.80 5.95 -4.03
CA ASP A 32 -19.98 5.93 -3.16
C ASP A 32 -21.02 4.90 -3.65
N GLU A 33 -21.14 4.70 -4.97
CA GLU A 33 -22.12 3.80 -5.60
C GLU A 33 -21.65 2.34 -5.71
N TYR A 34 -20.38 2.12 -6.08
CA TYR A 34 -19.79 0.81 -6.35
C TYR A 34 -18.72 0.39 -5.34
N GLY A 35 -18.53 1.14 -4.26
CA GLY A 35 -17.62 0.80 -3.16
C GLY A 35 -17.79 -0.63 -2.59
N PRO A 36 -19.02 -1.20 -2.50
CA PRO A 36 -19.22 -2.59 -2.11
C PRO A 36 -18.59 -3.64 -3.03
N SER A 37 -18.20 -3.27 -4.27
CA SER A 37 -17.51 -4.16 -5.22
C SER A 37 -15.98 -4.16 -5.07
N ILE A 38 -15.41 -3.38 -4.13
CA ILE A 38 -13.97 -3.35 -3.84
C ILE A 38 -13.55 -4.70 -3.24
N GLU A 39 -12.47 -5.24 -3.79
CA GLU A 39 -11.84 -6.47 -3.30
C GLU A 39 -10.62 -6.14 -2.44
N ASN A 40 -9.97 -7.16 -1.88
CA ASN A 40 -8.78 -6.98 -1.06
C ASN A 40 -7.92 -8.23 -1.07
N ASP A 41 -6.98 -8.31 -2.00
CA ASP A 41 -6.09 -9.46 -2.13
C ASP A 41 -4.79 -9.31 -1.31
N ALA A 42 -4.75 -8.33 -0.40
CA ALA A 42 -3.61 -8.13 0.47
C ALA A 42 -3.47 -9.27 1.49
N SER A 43 -2.23 -9.67 1.75
CA SER A 43 -1.86 -10.58 2.83
C SER A 43 -0.93 -9.88 3.82
N LEU A 44 -0.92 -10.34 5.06
CA LEU A 44 -0.04 -9.80 6.11
C LEU A 44 1.23 -10.65 6.21
N SER A 45 2.38 -9.98 6.23
CA SER A 45 3.70 -10.61 6.41
C SER A 45 4.32 -10.32 7.77
N GLY A 46 3.80 -9.32 8.50
CA GLY A 46 4.29 -8.81 9.79
C GLY A 46 3.64 -9.46 11.01
N THR A 47 2.93 -10.59 10.87
CA THR A 47 2.29 -11.29 12.00
C THR A 47 3.29 -11.69 13.10
N GLY A 48 4.55 -11.96 12.74
CA GLY A 48 5.65 -12.28 13.66
C GLY A 48 6.49 -11.09 14.11
N ALA A 49 6.11 -9.84 13.81
CA ALA A 49 6.98 -8.67 14.04
C ALA A 49 7.33 -8.46 15.52
N PHE A 50 6.36 -8.59 16.42
CA PHE A 50 6.60 -8.45 17.86
C PHE A 50 7.44 -9.62 18.40
N GLU A 51 7.18 -10.85 17.96
CA GLU A 51 8.00 -12.00 18.32
C GLU A 51 9.46 -11.84 17.86
N ASN A 52 9.67 -11.29 16.66
CA ASN A 52 10.99 -10.95 16.15
C ASN A 52 11.68 -9.89 17.01
N TYR A 53 10.95 -8.87 17.48
CA TYR A 53 11.44 -7.94 18.48
C TYR A 53 11.87 -8.67 19.76
N GLN A 54 11.00 -9.53 20.31
CA GLN A 54 11.28 -10.32 21.53
C GLN A 54 12.49 -11.25 21.36
N LYS A 55 12.74 -11.77 20.16
CA LYS A 55 13.92 -12.60 19.87
C LYS A 55 15.21 -11.78 19.80
N LYS A 56 15.14 -10.58 19.20
CA LYS A 56 16.32 -9.76 18.87
C LYS A 56 16.69 -8.71 19.91
N ARG A 57 15.81 -8.42 20.88
CA ARG A 57 16.07 -7.48 21.97
C ARG A 57 17.27 -7.88 22.84
N ALA A 58 17.78 -6.91 23.60
CA ALA A 58 18.76 -7.17 24.65
C ALA A 58 18.16 -8.10 25.72
N LYS A 59 18.89 -9.12 26.17
CA LYS A 59 18.38 -10.10 27.16
C LYS A 59 19.33 -10.43 28.30
N ASN A 60 20.62 -10.19 28.10
CA ASN A 60 21.67 -10.56 29.03
C ASN A 60 22.98 -9.82 28.69
N ALA A 61 24.02 -10.14 29.46
CA ALA A 61 25.36 -9.57 29.34
C ALA A 61 25.99 -9.66 27.92
N THR A 62 25.57 -10.62 27.08
CA THR A 62 26.11 -10.74 25.72
C THR A 62 25.79 -9.52 24.84
N THR A 63 24.73 -8.77 25.18
CA THR A 63 24.39 -7.49 24.53
C THR A 63 25.56 -6.50 24.61
N PHE A 64 26.32 -6.55 25.70
CA PHE A 64 27.41 -5.63 26.02
C PHE A 64 28.79 -6.22 25.72
N ALA A 65 28.84 -7.44 25.16
CA ALA A 65 30.10 -8.18 24.99
C ALA A 65 31.15 -7.43 24.18
N GLY A 66 30.75 -6.56 23.24
CA GLY A 66 31.67 -5.79 22.39
C GLY A 66 32.21 -4.49 22.99
N ILE A 67 31.80 -4.10 24.21
CA ILE A 67 32.31 -2.89 24.87
C ILE A 67 33.79 -3.11 25.21
N LYS A 68 34.64 -2.18 24.79
CA LYS A 68 36.08 -2.20 25.10
C LYS A 68 36.34 -1.62 26.48
N LEU A 69 37.25 -2.26 27.21
CA LEU A 69 37.74 -1.83 28.51
C LEU A 69 39.12 -1.16 28.40
N PRO A 70 39.61 -0.47 29.44
CA PRO A 70 40.89 0.26 29.42
C PRO A 70 42.13 -0.59 29.14
N ASP A 71 42.06 -1.91 29.39
CA ASP A 71 43.12 -2.87 29.12
C ASP A 71 43.07 -3.48 27.71
N ASP A 72 42.32 -2.85 26.79
CA ASP A 72 42.04 -3.31 25.42
C ASP A 72 41.28 -4.65 25.31
N THR A 73 40.86 -5.25 26.43
CA THR A 73 39.95 -6.41 26.41
C THR A 73 38.50 -5.97 26.25
N THR A 74 37.60 -6.92 25.96
CA THR A 74 36.17 -6.62 25.93
C THR A 74 35.46 -7.02 27.22
N LEU A 75 34.33 -6.39 27.52
CA LEU A 75 33.47 -6.81 28.61
C LEU A 75 33.03 -8.27 28.43
N GLY A 76 32.83 -8.71 27.19
CA GLY A 76 32.54 -10.11 26.88
C GLY A 76 33.66 -11.06 27.29
N ASP A 77 34.92 -10.67 27.11
CA ASP A 77 36.08 -11.47 27.52
C ASP A 77 36.17 -11.58 29.04
N LYS A 78 35.98 -10.46 29.77
CA LYS A 78 35.97 -10.46 31.25
C LYS A 78 34.83 -11.28 31.84
N LEU A 79 33.66 -11.24 31.19
CA LEU A 79 32.49 -11.97 31.65
C LEU A 79 32.41 -13.38 31.05
N LYS A 80 33.43 -13.89 30.37
CA LYS A 80 33.37 -15.22 29.75
C LYS A 80 33.44 -16.35 30.79
N ASP A 81 34.39 -16.25 31.70
CA ASP A 81 34.67 -17.31 32.68
C ASP A 81 33.72 -17.21 33.88
N SER A 82 33.31 -18.35 34.43
CA SER A 82 32.40 -18.40 35.58
C SER A 82 33.19 -18.21 36.88
N SER A 83 32.74 -17.23 37.67
CA SER A 83 33.16 -16.97 39.04
C SER A 83 31.97 -16.38 39.80
N PRO A 84 31.94 -16.43 41.15
CA PRO A 84 30.83 -15.87 41.91
C PRO A 84 30.52 -14.40 41.55
N ASP A 85 31.55 -13.58 41.35
CA ASP A 85 31.39 -12.17 40.97
C ASP A 85 30.89 -12.00 39.53
N VAL A 86 31.45 -12.76 38.58
CA VAL A 86 31.04 -12.68 37.17
C VAL A 86 29.61 -13.20 36.99
N ASP A 87 29.24 -14.26 37.69
CA ASP A 87 27.91 -14.85 37.61
C ASP A 87 26.86 -13.92 38.25
N ALA A 88 27.18 -13.27 39.37
CA ALA A 88 26.35 -12.24 39.97
C ALA A 88 26.13 -11.04 39.02
N VAL A 89 27.17 -10.60 38.30
CA VAL A 89 27.07 -9.54 37.29
C VAL A 89 26.18 -9.97 36.11
N LYS A 90 26.37 -11.19 35.60
CA LYS A 90 25.52 -11.73 34.51
C LYS A 90 24.05 -11.81 34.91
N GLU A 91 23.79 -12.29 36.12
CA GLU A 91 22.44 -12.41 36.67
C GLU A 91 21.78 -11.04 36.85
N ALA A 92 22.50 -10.08 37.45
CA ALA A 92 22.00 -8.71 37.62
C ALA A 92 21.70 -8.04 36.26
N ILE A 93 22.54 -8.24 35.24
CA ILE A 93 22.27 -7.72 33.90
C ILE A 93 21.06 -8.42 33.26
N ALA A 94 20.89 -9.73 33.46
CA ALA A 94 19.72 -10.45 32.97
C ALA A 94 18.42 -9.97 33.63
N GLU A 95 18.46 -9.65 34.93
CA GLU A 95 17.35 -9.06 35.69
C GLU A 95 16.99 -7.66 35.15
N VAL A 96 17.98 -6.80 34.91
CA VAL A 96 17.77 -5.47 34.30
C VAL A 96 17.05 -5.57 32.96
N LEU A 97 17.43 -6.57 32.16
CA LEU A 97 16.91 -6.82 30.82
C LEU A 97 15.73 -7.80 30.79
N GLN A 98 15.11 -8.08 31.94
CA GLN A 98 13.94 -8.95 32.00
C GLN A 98 12.76 -8.27 31.28
N THR A 99 12.08 -9.05 30.43
CA THR A 99 10.85 -8.58 29.78
C THR A 99 9.76 -8.39 30.83
N SER A 100 9.16 -7.21 30.88
CA SER A 100 8.04 -6.92 31.78
C SER A 100 6.78 -7.70 31.38
N GLU A 101 5.93 -7.99 32.36
CA GLU A 101 4.63 -8.64 32.14
C GLU A 101 3.76 -7.85 31.14
N ALA A 102 3.73 -6.52 31.27
CA ALA A 102 2.99 -5.65 30.35
C ALA A 102 3.46 -5.81 28.89
N THR A 103 4.76 -6.00 28.67
CA THR A 103 5.31 -6.20 27.32
C THR A 103 4.99 -7.59 26.78
N THR A 104 4.99 -8.61 27.62
CA THR A 104 4.54 -9.95 27.25
C THR A 104 3.06 -9.95 26.87
N GLN A 105 2.20 -9.32 27.68
CA GLN A 105 0.78 -9.17 27.37
C GLN A 105 0.55 -8.38 26.07
N ALA A 106 1.34 -7.33 25.81
CA ALA A 106 1.28 -6.58 24.56
C ALA A 106 1.70 -7.41 23.35
N ASN A 107 2.71 -8.28 23.48
CA ASN A 107 3.11 -9.22 22.44
C ASN A 107 1.99 -10.21 22.09
N ASP A 108 1.37 -10.79 23.11
CA ASP A 108 0.29 -11.76 22.92
C ASP A 108 -0.95 -11.11 22.30
N LYS A 109 -1.31 -9.91 22.78
CA LYS A 109 -2.36 -9.10 22.17
C LYS A 109 -2.04 -8.79 20.72
N PHE A 110 -0.86 -8.29 20.41
CA PHE A 110 -0.45 -7.98 19.04
C PHE A 110 -0.61 -9.19 18.12
N LYS A 111 -0.13 -10.37 18.55
CA LYS A 111 -0.28 -11.62 17.80
C LYS A 111 -1.75 -11.95 17.52
N GLN A 112 -2.60 -11.88 18.55
CA GLN A 112 -4.04 -12.12 18.41
C GLN A 112 -4.72 -11.14 17.45
N GLU A 113 -4.39 -9.85 17.53
CA GLU A 113 -4.95 -8.84 16.61
C GLU A 113 -4.50 -9.12 15.17
N MET A 114 -3.22 -9.44 14.95
CA MET A 114 -2.70 -9.75 13.61
C MET A 114 -3.33 -11.02 13.01
N GLU A 115 -3.55 -12.07 13.82
CA GLU A 115 -4.26 -13.27 13.40
C GLU A 115 -5.72 -13.00 13.05
N ALA A 116 -6.42 -12.21 13.87
CA ALA A 116 -7.81 -11.82 13.60
C ALA A 116 -7.93 -10.99 12.32
N VAL A 117 -7.02 -10.03 12.10
CA VAL A 117 -6.97 -9.26 10.85
C VAL A 117 -6.68 -10.17 9.66
N SER A 118 -5.75 -11.12 9.79
CA SER A 118 -5.46 -12.08 8.72
C SER A 118 -6.69 -12.91 8.34
N ARG A 119 -7.51 -13.32 9.32
CA ARG A 119 -8.78 -14.03 9.05
C ARG A 119 -9.79 -13.14 8.35
N LEU A 120 -9.91 -11.88 8.78
CA LEU A 120 -10.82 -10.90 8.19
C LEU A 120 -10.51 -10.64 6.71
N LEU A 121 -9.22 -10.60 6.33
CA LEU A 121 -8.78 -10.45 4.93
C LEU A 121 -9.21 -11.62 4.03
N THR A 122 -9.41 -12.80 4.62
CA THR A 122 -9.77 -14.03 3.91
C THR A 122 -11.26 -14.38 3.99
N GLN A 123 -12.06 -13.64 4.77
CA GLN A 123 -13.47 -13.95 4.99
C GLN A 123 -14.32 -13.46 3.80
N GLU A 124 -15.21 -14.34 3.30
CA GLU A 124 -16.20 -14.00 2.28
C GLU A 124 -17.63 -14.09 2.88
N PRO A 125 -18.52 -13.10 2.64
CA PRO A 125 -18.24 -11.83 1.97
C PRO A 125 -17.38 -10.89 2.83
N ARG A 126 -16.46 -10.17 2.18
CA ARG A 126 -15.62 -9.16 2.83
C ARG A 126 -16.46 -7.95 3.26
N GLU A 127 -16.51 -7.68 4.56
CA GLU A 127 -17.26 -6.53 5.10
C GLU A 127 -16.42 -5.24 5.17
N PHE A 128 -15.10 -5.35 5.25
CA PHE A 128 -14.19 -4.20 5.38
C PHE A 128 -13.19 -4.15 4.23
N ASN A 129 -12.97 -2.94 3.71
CA ASN A 129 -11.94 -2.69 2.71
C ASN A 129 -10.53 -2.65 3.31
N ALA A 130 -9.52 -2.80 2.45
CA ALA A 130 -8.10 -2.79 2.84
C ALA A 130 -7.69 -1.56 3.65
N GLN A 131 -8.30 -0.42 3.37
CA GLN A 131 -8.01 0.84 4.07
C GLN A 131 -8.52 0.85 5.53
N ALA A 132 -9.73 0.39 5.79
CA ALA A 132 -10.25 0.31 7.15
C ALA A 132 -9.34 -0.60 8.00
N ILE A 133 -8.88 -1.70 7.40
CA ILE A 133 -7.93 -2.63 8.00
C ILE A 133 -6.57 -1.96 8.23
N ALA A 134 -6.03 -1.23 7.26
CA ALA A 134 -4.77 -0.49 7.41
C ALA A 134 -4.83 0.52 8.57
N SER A 135 -5.96 1.23 8.69
CA SER A 135 -6.18 2.21 9.76
C SER A 135 -6.25 1.54 11.13
N TYR A 136 -6.89 0.39 11.22
CA TYR A 136 -6.91 -0.42 12.44
C TYR A 136 -5.50 -0.92 12.81
N LEU A 137 -4.73 -1.43 11.85
CA LEU A 137 -3.35 -1.87 12.07
C LEU A 137 -2.41 -0.74 12.52
N GLN A 138 -2.65 0.50 12.09
CA GLN A 138 -1.91 1.66 12.65
C GLN A 138 -2.15 1.82 14.16
N GLY A 139 -3.37 1.57 14.63
CA GLY A 139 -3.70 1.55 16.05
C GLY A 139 -2.99 0.43 16.80
N VAL A 140 -3.07 -0.81 16.29
CA VAL A 140 -2.38 -1.99 16.85
C VAL A 140 -0.87 -1.77 16.92
N LYS A 141 -0.28 -1.21 15.86
CA LYS A 141 1.13 -0.81 15.81
C LYS A 141 1.45 0.23 16.90
N GLY A 142 0.60 1.23 17.08
CA GLY A 142 0.78 2.28 18.08
C GLY A 142 0.80 1.76 19.51
N GLU A 143 -0.09 0.82 19.84
CA GLU A 143 -0.13 0.17 21.15
C GLU A 143 1.14 -0.68 21.40
N ALA A 144 1.57 -1.44 20.40
CA ALA A 144 2.79 -2.24 20.49
C ALA A 144 4.06 -1.37 20.61
N ASP A 145 4.17 -0.28 19.82
CA ASP A 145 5.28 0.69 19.88
C ASP A 145 5.36 1.35 21.27
N ALA A 146 4.22 1.68 21.88
CA ALA A 146 4.17 2.22 23.24
C ALA A 146 4.65 1.21 24.29
N ALA A 147 4.23 -0.06 24.19
CA ALA A 147 4.69 -1.12 25.10
C ALA A 147 6.20 -1.37 24.97
N ILE A 148 6.73 -1.42 23.76
CA ILE A 148 8.17 -1.58 23.51
C ILE A 148 8.95 -0.39 24.10
N LYS A 149 8.48 0.85 23.91
CA LYS A 149 9.12 2.04 24.50
C LYS A 149 9.06 2.04 26.02
N ALA A 150 7.97 1.57 26.62
CA ALA A 150 7.86 1.43 28.06
C ALA A 150 8.88 0.42 28.60
N GLN A 151 9.04 -0.73 27.91
CA GLN A 151 10.08 -1.71 28.22
C GLN A 151 11.49 -1.11 28.13
N HIS A 152 11.78 -0.37 27.06
CA HIS A 152 13.08 0.27 26.87
C HIS A 152 13.41 1.25 28.00
N LYS A 153 12.43 2.06 28.40
CA LYS A 153 12.56 2.99 29.52
C LYS A 153 12.84 2.24 30.83
N GLN A 154 12.08 1.18 31.10
CA GLN A 154 12.26 0.37 32.31
C GLN A 154 13.66 -0.26 32.38
N GLU A 155 14.19 -0.74 31.27
CA GLU A 155 15.56 -1.31 31.24
C GLU A 155 16.63 -0.28 31.53
N LEU A 156 16.49 0.94 31.00
CA LEU A 156 17.43 2.03 31.27
C LEU A 156 17.36 2.45 32.74
N GLU A 157 16.15 2.58 33.30
CA GLU A 157 15.94 2.88 34.72
C GLU A 157 16.50 1.76 35.61
N ASN A 158 16.30 0.50 35.25
CA ASN A 158 16.84 -0.64 35.99
C ASN A 158 18.37 -0.70 35.90
N LEU A 159 18.95 -0.40 34.75
CA LEU A 159 20.41 -0.33 34.57
C LEU A 159 21.00 0.74 35.48
N GLU A 160 20.44 1.95 35.44
CA GLU A 160 20.82 3.07 36.29
C GLU A 160 20.72 2.69 37.78
N ASN A 161 19.63 2.04 38.19
CA ASN A 161 19.45 1.57 39.57
C ASN A 161 20.48 0.54 39.98
N LYS A 162 20.87 -0.40 39.10
CA LYS A 162 21.94 -1.37 39.40
C LYS A 162 23.30 -0.70 39.55
N PHE A 163 23.62 0.31 38.73
CA PHE A 163 24.87 1.06 38.90
C PHE A 163 24.91 1.93 40.17
N ASN A 164 23.76 2.14 40.82
CA ASN A 164 23.67 2.74 42.15
C ASN A 164 23.70 1.73 43.31
N ASP A 165 23.70 0.41 43.04
CA ASP A 165 23.78 -0.65 44.04
C ASP A 165 25.26 -0.99 44.35
N PRO A 166 25.77 -0.71 45.57
CA PRO A 166 27.14 -1.01 45.94
C PRO A 166 27.51 -2.49 45.79
N THR A 167 26.56 -3.40 45.96
CA THR A 167 26.78 -4.84 45.84
C THR A 167 27.11 -5.21 44.40
N PHE A 168 26.31 -4.72 43.46
CA PHE A 168 26.55 -4.91 42.04
C PHE A 168 27.88 -4.29 41.61
N ILE A 169 28.15 -3.04 42.02
CA ILE A 169 29.41 -2.36 41.69
C ILE A 169 30.63 -3.13 42.21
N ASN A 170 30.57 -3.69 43.42
CA ASN A 170 31.67 -4.47 43.98
C ASN A 170 31.92 -5.77 43.18
N HIS A 171 30.86 -6.52 42.83
CA HIS A 171 30.98 -7.69 41.96
C HIS A 171 31.49 -7.33 40.56
N LEU A 172 31.03 -6.21 40.00
CA LEU A 172 31.49 -5.72 38.70
C LEU A 172 32.98 -5.42 38.73
N LYS A 173 33.48 -4.68 39.72
CA LYS A 173 34.91 -4.39 39.90
C LYS A 173 35.73 -5.66 40.09
N ALA A 174 35.27 -6.57 40.96
CA ALA A 174 35.97 -7.84 41.20
C ALA A 174 36.03 -8.72 39.95
N GLY A 175 34.95 -8.79 39.17
CA GLY A 175 34.86 -9.59 37.96
C GLY A 175 35.58 -9.00 36.75
N THR A 176 35.79 -7.68 36.71
CA THR A 176 36.37 -6.99 35.53
C THR A 176 37.75 -6.38 35.78
N GLY A 177 38.12 -6.14 37.03
CA GLY A 177 39.35 -5.45 37.43
C GLY A 177 39.32 -3.93 37.29
N LEU A 178 38.12 -3.34 37.14
CA LEU A 178 37.95 -1.89 36.95
C LEU A 178 38.01 -1.12 38.28
N ASP A 179 38.47 0.13 38.22
CA ASP A 179 38.35 1.11 39.31
C ASP A 179 37.05 1.93 39.24
N ASP A 180 36.85 2.85 40.18
CA ASP A 180 35.64 3.66 40.32
C ASP A 180 35.36 4.56 39.11
N GLU A 181 36.40 5.17 38.53
CA GLU A 181 36.28 6.06 37.37
C GLU A 181 35.91 5.23 36.13
N GLN A 182 36.58 4.09 35.96
CA GLN A 182 36.34 3.17 34.85
C GLN A 182 34.95 2.51 34.90
N VAL A 183 34.39 2.29 36.10
CA VAL A 183 33.01 1.81 36.27
C VAL A 183 32.01 2.86 35.79
N SER A 184 32.27 4.14 36.05
CA SER A 184 31.42 5.23 35.54
C SER A 184 31.44 5.29 34.01
N ASP A 185 32.63 5.16 33.40
CA ASP A 185 32.74 5.11 31.93
C ASP A 185 32.03 3.88 31.34
N LEU A 186 32.16 2.71 32.00
CA LEU A 186 31.46 1.49 31.59
C LEU A 186 29.93 1.66 31.66
N HIS A 187 29.41 2.35 32.68
CA HIS A 187 27.98 2.63 32.80
C HIS A 187 27.47 3.40 31.58
N GLU A 188 28.16 4.47 31.20
CA GLU A 188 27.79 5.30 30.04
C GLU A 188 27.87 4.52 28.72
N GLU A 189 28.89 3.68 28.55
CA GLU A 189 29.02 2.83 27.35
C GLU A 189 27.94 1.73 27.30
N MET A 190 27.59 1.11 28.44
CA MET A 190 26.48 0.16 28.52
C MET A 190 25.15 0.81 28.19
N LYS A 191 24.90 2.03 28.70
CA LYS A 191 23.71 2.82 28.39
C LYS A 191 23.59 3.11 26.90
N LYS A 192 24.65 3.63 26.27
CA LYS A 192 24.70 3.87 24.82
C LYS A 192 24.48 2.60 24.00
N ALA A 193 25.10 1.49 24.39
CA ALA A 193 24.95 0.21 23.73
C ALA A 193 23.50 -0.31 23.81
N LEU A 194 22.86 -0.17 24.98
CA LEU A 194 21.48 -0.54 25.20
C LEU A 194 20.53 0.33 24.36
N GLU A 195 20.66 1.66 24.41
CA GLU A 195 19.86 2.60 23.62
C GLU A 195 19.96 2.31 22.12
N LYS A 196 21.18 2.08 21.62
CA LYS A 196 21.42 1.71 20.22
C LYS A 196 20.68 0.41 19.87
N LYS A 197 20.81 -0.62 20.71
CA LYS A 197 20.15 -1.92 20.49
C LYS A 197 18.62 -1.79 20.50
N GLN A 198 18.09 -1.02 21.43
CA GLN A 198 16.67 -0.69 21.56
C GLN A 198 16.15 0.06 20.31
N GLN A 199 16.90 1.03 19.80
CA GLN A 199 16.54 1.76 18.58
C GLN A 199 16.51 0.82 17.36
N GLU A 200 17.51 -0.05 17.20
CA GLU A 200 17.59 -1.01 16.10
C GLU A 200 16.41 -2.00 16.10
N THR A 201 16.04 -2.54 17.26
CA THR A 201 14.96 -3.52 17.38
C THR A 201 13.58 -2.88 17.20
N LEU A 202 13.38 -1.65 17.70
CA LEU A 202 12.16 -0.88 17.47
C LEU A 202 12.01 -0.48 16.00
N ALA A 203 13.09 -0.07 15.34
CA ALA A 203 13.08 0.25 13.92
C ALA A 203 12.75 -0.99 13.07
N ALA A 204 13.30 -2.16 13.43
CA ALA A 204 12.99 -3.42 12.76
C ALA A 204 11.50 -3.80 12.90
N PHE A 205 10.95 -3.72 14.12
CA PHE A 205 9.52 -3.93 14.38
C PHE A 205 8.65 -2.99 13.52
N ASN A 206 8.93 -1.69 13.58
CA ASN A 206 8.17 -0.68 12.86
C ASN A 206 8.23 -0.88 11.33
N LYS A 207 9.39 -1.30 10.80
CA LYS A 207 9.56 -1.60 9.38
C LYS A 207 8.69 -2.79 8.94
N GLU A 208 8.66 -3.87 9.71
CA GLU A 208 7.88 -5.06 9.38
C GLU A 208 6.38 -4.75 9.36
N VAL A 209 5.85 -4.04 10.37
CA VAL A 209 4.42 -3.69 10.42
C VAL A 209 4.04 -2.63 9.38
N ASN A 210 4.89 -1.62 9.14
CA ASN A 210 4.62 -0.60 8.13
C ASN A 210 4.58 -1.16 6.71
N LYS A 211 5.32 -2.24 6.44
CA LYS A 211 5.26 -2.93 5.14
C LYS A 211 3.85 -3.42 4.84
N ASP A 212 3.20 -4.06 5.81
CA ASP A 212 1.82 -4.56 5.67
C ASP A 212 0.81 -3.42 5.53
N ILE A 213 0.93 -2.38 6.37
CA ILE A 213 0.09 -1.17 6.28
C ILE A 213 0.21 -0.52 4.89
N THR A 214 1.44 -0.43 4.36
CA THR A 214 1.70 0.13 3.03
C THR A 214 1.09 -0.74 1.95
N ALA A 215 1.24 -2.07 2.03
CA ALA A 215 0.66 -3.01 1.09
C ALA A 215 -0.88 -2.90 1.05
N LEU A 216 -1.54 -2.77 2.21
CA LEU A 216 -2.99 -2.55 2.28
C LEU A 216 -3.42 -1.22 1.66
N HIS A 217 -2.67 -0.14 1.87
CA HIS A 217 -2.94 1.15 1.21
C HIS A 217 -2.72 1.08 -0.31
N GLU A 218 -1.69 0.37 -0.77
CA GLU A 218 -1.45 0.12 -2.19
C GLU A 218 -2.59 -0.68 -2.82
N GLU A 219 -3.03 -1.75 -2.17
CA GLU A 219 -4.13 -2.57 -2.64
C GLU A 219 -5.45 -1.79 -2.68
N SER A 220 -5.76 -1.05 -1.61
CA SER A 220 -6.91 -0.15 -1.59
C SER A 220 -6.89 0.85 -2.75
N ARG A 221 -5.72 1.41 -3.09
CA ARG A 221 -5.60 2.35 -4.20
C ARG A 221 -5.83 1.67 -5.54
N LYS A 222 -5.26 0.48 -5.77
CA LYS A 222 -5.49 -0.29 -7.00
C LYS A 222 -6.97 -0.57 -7.20
N GLU A 223 -7.65 -1.01 -6.15
CA GLU A 223 -9.06 -1.35 -6.20
C GLU A 223 -9.97 -0.14 -6.42
N ILE A 224 -9.67 1.00 -5.80
CA ILE A 224 -10.39 2.24 -6.10
C ILE A 224 -10.20 2.64 -7.57
N GLU A 225 -8.99 2.52 -8.13
CA GLU A 225 -8.76 2.82 -9.55
C GLU A 225 -9.49 1.82 -10.46
N ARG A 226 -9.49 0.52 -10.12
CA ARG A 226 -10.24 -0.51 -10.84
C ARG A 226 -11.73 -0.20 -10.85
N ILE A 227 -12.33 -0.02 -9.69
CA ILE A 227 -13.77 0.20 -9.54
C ILE A 227 -14.21 1.51 -10.18
N THR A 228 -13.50 2.61 -9.95
CA THR A 228 -13.89 3.90 -10.54
C THR A 228 -13.75 3.91 -12.07
N TYR A 229 -12.76 3.18 -12.62
CA TYR A 229 -12.65 3.01 -14.06
C TYR A 229 -13.77 2.13 -14.63
N LEU A 230 -14.03 0.95 -14.04
CA LEU A 230 -15.09 0.04 -14.47
C LEU A 230 -16.46 0.72 -14.42
N ALA A 231 -16.77 1.42 -13.33
CA ALA A 231 -17.99 2.21 -13.19
C ALA A 231 -18.11 3.29 -14.28
N GLY A 232 -17.01 3.99 -14.57
CA GLY A 232 -16.98 5.01 -15.62
C GLY A 232 -17.26 4.44 -17.02
N ILE A 233 -16.72 3.27 -17.35
CA ILE A 233 -16.99 2.64 -18.64
C ILE A 233 -18.36 1.96 -18.69
N TYR A 234 -18.93 1.56 -17.55
CA TYR A 234 -20.25 0.93 -17.40
C TYR A 234 -21.42 1.86 -17.78
N GLU A 235 -21.19 3.18 -17.82
CA GLU A 235 -22.16 4.13 -18.37
C GLU A 235 -22.43 3.91 -19.87
N ASN A 236 -21.50 3.28 -20.60
CA ASN A 236 -21.69 2.91 -22.00
C ASN A 236 -22.42 1.55 -22.13
N GLU A 237 -23.51 1.49 -22.88
CA GLU A 237 -24.34 0.28 -23.03
C GLU A 237 -23.57 -0.95 -23.51
N LYS A 238 -22.57 -0.79 -24.40
CA LYS A 238 -21.79 -1.93 -24.91
C LYS A 238 -20.80 -2.46 -23.88
N ASN A 239 -20.16 -1.57 -23.13
CA ASN A 239 -19.29 -1.98 -22.02
C ASN A 239 -20.10 -2.63 -20.91
N ARG A 240 -21.28 -2.06 -20.60
CA ARG A 240 -22.23 -2.62 -19.63
C ARG A 240 -22.58 -4.07 -19.96
N ALA A 241 -23.01 -4.33 -21.19
CA ALA A 241 -23.36 -5.69 -21.62
C ALA A 241 -22.20 -6.68 -21.45
N ALA A 242 -20.97 -6.28 -21.78
CA ALA A 242 -19.78 -7.12 -21.60
C ALA A 242 -19.44 -7.37 -20.12
N ILE A 243 -19.58 -6.34 -19.27
CA ILE A 243 -19.37 -6.45 -17.82
C ILE A 243 -20.43 -7.36 -17.19
N ASP A 244 -21.70 -7.18 -17.54
CA ASP A 244 -22.81 -8.00 -17.04
C ASP A 244 -22.67 -9.48 -17.44
N GLU A 245 -22.18 -9.74 -18.65
CA GLU A 245 -21.91 -11.11 -19.12
C GLU A 245 -20.78 -11.77 -18.32
N LEU A 246 -19.67 -11.04 -18.08
CA LEU A 246 -18.58 -11.54 -17.23
C LEU A 246 -19.03 -11.76 -15.78
N ALA A 247 -19.81 -10.84 -15.22
CA ALA A 247 -20.33 -10.97 -13.85
C ALA A 247 -21.19 -12.23 -13.70
N LYS A 248 -22.10 -12.48 -14.66
CA LYS A 248 -22.91 -13.71 -14.69
C LYS A 248 -22.04 -14.97 -14.81
N LYS A 249 -21.01 -14.93 -15.66
CA LYS A 249 -20.08 -16.06 -15.82
C LYS A 249 -19.36 -16.36 -14.50
N ASN A 250 -18.81 -15.34 -13.84
CA ASN A 250 -18.09 -15.50 -12.58
C ASN A 250 -19.03 -16.00 -11.46
N GLN A 251 -20.29 -15.57 -11.42
CA GLN A 251 -21.30 -16.10 -10.50
C GLN A 251 -21.63 -17.58 -10.74
N SER A 252 -21.61 -18.03 -12.00
CA SER A 252 -21.95 -19.42 -12.37
C SER A 252 -20.84 -20.45 -12.14
N GLN A 253 -19.62 -20.00 -11.82
CA GLN A 253 -18.44 -20.87 -11.65
C GLN A 253 -18.12 -21.21 -10.17
N GLU A 254 -18.85 -20.66 -9.20
CA GLU A 254 -18.74 -20.97 -7.77
C GLU A 254 -19.91 -21.89 -7.32
N PRO A 255 -19.69 -23.16 -6.94
CA PRO A 255 -20.72 -23.96 -6.29
C PRO A 255 -20.70 -23.76 -4.76
N THR A 256 -21.91 -23.65 -4.21
CA THR A 256 -22.32 -23.72 -2.78
C THR A 256 -22.18 -22.45 -1.91
N THR A 257 -23.33 -21.79 -1.74
CA THR A 257 -23.71 -20.89 -0.63
C THR A 257 -23.08 -19.49 -0.54
N ALA A 258 -23.20 -18.69 -1.59
CA ALA A 258 -23.39 -17.25 -1.43
C ALA A 258 -24.22 -16.70 -2.61
N GLN A 259 -25.51 -16.43 -2.38
CA GLN A 259 -26.30 -15.66 -3.34
C GLN A 259 -25.82 -14.21 -3.28
N ILE A 260 -24.99 -13.80 -4.23
CA ILE A 260 -24.85 -12.37 -4.53
C ILE A 260 -26.12 -11.99 -5.28
N GLY A 261 -27.12 -11.51 -4.53
CA GLY A 261 -28.24 -10.82 -5.12
C GLY A 261 -27.69 -9.59 -5.86
N ILE A 262 -27.97 -9.49 -7.15
CA ILE A 262 -27.94 -8.19 -7.83
C ILE A 262 -28.97 -7.36 -7.07
N ASP A 263 -28.50 -6.49 -6.16
CA ASP A 263 -29.38 -5.48 -5.60
C ASP A 263 -30.01 -4.72 -6.77
N SER A 264 -31.21 -4.20 -6.61
CA SER A 264 -31.94 -3.51 -7.68
C SER A 264 -31.19 -2.30 -8.29
N ASN A 265 -29.98 -1.99 -7.78
CA ASN A 265 -29.14 -0.86 -8.12
C ASN A 265 -27.84 -1.27 -8.87
N GLY A 266 -27.48 -2.56 -8.96
CA GLY A 266 -26.29 -3.03 -9.68
C GLY A 266 -24.96 -2.71 -9.00
N SER A 267 -24.95 -2.42 -7.70
CA SER A 267 -23.77 -1.95 -6.95
C SER A 267 -22.72 -3.06 -6.72
N ALA A 268 -23.15 -4.34 -6.75
CA ALA A 268 -22.32 -5.53 -6.62
C ALA A 268 -21.81 -6.10 -7.97
N THR A 269 -22.22 -5.51 -9.11
CA THR A 269 -21.95 -6.07 -10.45
C THR A 269 -20.48 -6.01 -10.86
N LEU A 270 -19.67 -5.17 -10.21
CA LEU A 270 -18.25 -4.99 -10.55
C LEU A 270 -17.31 -5.87 -9.72
N LYS A 271 -17.83 -6.62 -8.74
CA LYS A 271 -17.05 -7.57 -7.94
C LYS A 271 -16.52 -8.70 -8.84
N GLY A 272 -15.26 -9.06 -8.68
CA GLY A 272 -14.58 -10.13 -9.41
C GLY A 272 -14.26 -9.82 -10.88
N ILE A 273 -14.49 -8.58 -11.34
CA ILE A 273 -14.23 -8.18 -12.73
C ILE A 273 -12.89 -7.48 -12.83
N LYS A 274 -11.96 -8.05 -13.60
CA LYS A 274 -10.70 -7.38 -13.96
C LYS A 274 -10.85 -6.67 -15.30
N VAL A 275 -10.20 -5.53 -15.44
CA VAL A 275 -10.21 -4.75 -16.70
C VAL A 275 -9.65 -5.56 -17.87
N THR A 276 -8.68 -6.44 -17.60
CA THR A 276 -8.06 -7.33 -18.59
C THR A 276 -8.97 -8.48 -19.05
N ASP A 277 -10.02 -8.81 -18.29
CA ASP A 277 -10.93 -9.90 -18.62
C ASP A 277 -11.99 -9.46 -19.64
N LEU A 278 -12.13 -8.14 -19.87
CA LEU A 278 -13.04 -7.59 -20.87
C LEU A 278 -12.54 -7.89 -22.28
N PRO A 279 -13.33 -8.55 -23.16
CA PRO A 279 -12.88 -8.88 -24.51
C PRO A 279 -12.64 -7.63 -25.37
N VAL A 280 -13.40 -6.57 -25.11
CA VAL A 280 -13.32 -5.28 -25.76
C VAL A 280 -13.75 -4.21 -24.76
N ILE A 281 -13.04 -3.08 -24.78
CA ILE A 281 -13.47 -1.85 -24.10
C ILE A 281 -13.82 -0.81 -25.16
N TYR A 282 -15.00 -0.22 -25.08
CA TYR A 282 -15.41 0.91 -25.92
C TYR A 282 -15.02 2.23 -25.24
N SER A 283 -14.21 3.02 -25.93
CA SER A 283 -13.82 4.36 -25.50
C SER A 283 -14.97 5.37 -25.57
N PHE A 284 -14.80 6.57 -25.03
CA PHE A 284 -15.82 7.64 -25.09
C PHE A 284 -16.14 8.14 -26.49
N THR A 285 -15.26 7.85 -27.46
CA THR A 285 -15.52 8.16 -28.87
C THR A 285 -16.12 6.97 -29.61
N GLY A 286 -16.37 5.86 -28.90
CA GLY A 286 -16.89 4.61 -29.44
C GLY A 286 -15.82 3.72 -30.07
N ARG A 287 -14.52 4.05 -29.91
CA ARG A 287 -13.44 3.21 -30.44
C ARG A 287 -13.21 1.99 -29.58
N THR A 288 -12.90 0.89 -30.23
CA THR A 288 -12.52 -0.36 -29.59
C THR A 288 -11.08 -0.28 -29.11
N ILE A 289 -10.90 -0.40 -27.80
CA ILE A 289 -9.65 -0.74 -27.13
C ILE A 289 -9.68 -2.25 -26.92
N LYS A 290 -8.64 -2.93 -27.40
CA LYS A 290 -8.51 -4.40 -27.30
C LYS A 290 -7.39 -4.75 -26.32
N PRO A 291 -7.69 -5.41 -25.19
CA PRO A 291 -6.66 -6.06 -24.40
C PRO A 291 -5.91 -7.08 -25.26
N GLN A 292 -4.63 -7.25 -24.97
CA GLN A 292 -3.74 -8.21 -25.60
C GLN A 292 -3.30 -9.25 -24.56
N ASN A 293 -2.83 -10.41 -25.04
CA ASN A 293 -2.42 -11.52 -24.16
C ASN A 293 -1.21 -11.18 -23.27
N ASP A 294 -0.42 -10.17 -23.65
CA ASP A 294 0.73 -9.68 -22.89
C ASP A 294 0.37 -8.61 -21.85
N GLY A 295 -0.93 -8.36 -21.63
CA GLY A 295 -1.42 -7.32 -20.73
C GLY A 295 -1.41 -5.91 -21.32
N SER A 296 -0.99 -5.74 -22.59
CA SER A 296 -1.05 -4.45 -23.27
C SER A 296 -2.46 -4.15 -23.81
N PHE A 297 -2.71 -2.89 -24.13
CA PHE A 297 -3.96 -2.44 -24.73
C PHE A 297 -3.68 -1.79 -26.07
N ALA A 298 -4.49 -2.12 -27.08
CA ALA A 298 -4.34 -1.61 -28.44
C ALA A 298 -5.58 -0.85 -28.90
N ILE A 299 -5.37 0.30 -29.53
CA ILE A 299 -6.41 1.08 -30.20
C ILE A 299 -5.96 1.48 -31.60
N GLN A 300 -6.86 1.38 -32.57
CA GLN A 300 -6.60 1.82 -33.94
C GLN A 300 -7.26 3.18 -34.21
N PHE A 301 -6.43 4.17 -34.54
CA PHE A 301 -6.87 5.50 -34.95
C PHE A 301 -7.21 5.57 -36.45
N PRO A 302 -8.14 6.44 -36.88
CA PRO A 302 -8.60 6.48 -38.26
C PRO A 302 -7.56 7.18 -39.15
N LYS A 303 -7.18 6.60 -40.28
CA LYS A 303 -6.20 7.26 -41.19
C LYS A 303 -6.69 8.62 -41.71
N TRP A 304 -7.99 8.74 -41.98
CA TRP A 304 -8.58 9.93 -42.59
C TRP A 304 -9.87 10.32 -41.87
N ASN A 305 -9.76 11.17 -40.84
CA ASN A 305 -10.93 11.78 -40.20
C ASN A 305 -10.56 13.13 -39.55
N LEU A 306 -10.65 14.21 -40.32
CA LEU A 306 -10.28 15.54 -39.86
C LEU A 306 -11.09 16.00 -38.63
N LEU A 307 -12.38 15.63 -38.56
CA LEU A 307 -13.27 15.96 -37.44
C LEU A 307 -12.83 15.24 -36.15
N TYR A 308 -12.31 14.03 -36.26
CA TYR A 308 -11.78 13.27 -35.12
C TYR A 308 -10.57 13.97 -34.51
N TYR A 309 -9.60 14.35 -35.33
CA TYR A 309 -8.37 14.99 -34.86
C TYR A 309 -8.56 16.45 -34.40
N ARG A 310 -9.60 17.15 -34.88
CA ARG A 310 -9.89 18.54 -34.47
C ARG A 310 -10.52 18.67 -33.08
N ASN A 311 -11.17 17.62 -32.57
CA ASN A 311 -12.02 17.69 -31.37
C ASN A 311 -11.40 17.06 -30.11
N HIS A 312 -10.07 17.01 -30.01
CA HIS A 312 -9.33 16.35 -28.91
C HIS A 312 -9.68 14.86 -28.68
N ASN A 313 -10.48 14.23 -29.55
CA ASN A 313 -10.94 12.83 -29.44
C ASN A 313 -9.80 11.84 -29.23
N MET A 314 -8.65 12.08 -29.88
CA MET A 314 -7.46 11.26 -29.71
C MET A 314 -6.92 11.26 -28.27
N VAL A 315 -6.87 12.43 -27.62
CA VAL A 315 -6.44 12.52 -26.21
C VAL A 315 -7.41 11.78 -25.31
N TYR A 316 -8.74 11.89 -25.53
CA TYR A 316 -9.72 11.17 -24.72
C TYR A 316 -9.55 9.65 -24.82
N ASP A 317 -9.35 9.13 -26.03
CA ASP A 317 -9.17 7.71 -26.26
C ASP A 317 -7.85 7.21 -25.66
N MET A 318 -6.77 8.00 -25.79
CA MET A 318 -5.48 7.71 -25.15
C MET A 318 -5.58 7.75 -23.61
N THR A 319 -6.33 8.70 -23.05
CA THR A 319 -6.61 8.75 -21.61
C THR A 319 -7.41 7.53 -21.15
N ASN A 320 -8.42 7.10 -21.91
CA ASN A 320 -9.20 5.91 -21.56
C ASN A 320 -8.30 4.66 -21.57
N MET A 321 -7.48 4.48 -22.59
CA MET A 321 -6.53 3.37 -22.67
C MET A 321 -5.49 3.40 -21.54
N ALA A 322 -4.94 4.57 -21.22
CA ALA A 322 -4.03 4.70 -20.10
C ALA A 322 -4.72 4.43 -18.76
N ALA A 323 -5.97 4.89 -18.58
CA ALA A 323 -6.75 4.59 -17.38
C ALA A 323 -7.06 3.10 -17.26
N ALA A 324 -7.27 2.38 -18.37
CA ALA A 324 -7.41 0.93 -18.38
C ALA A 324 -6.15 0.25 -17.80
N VAL A 325 -4.95 0.63 -18.30
CA VAL A 325 -3.66 0.13 -17.80
C VAL A 325 -3.50 0.41 -16.30
N ARG A 326 -3.82 1.62 -15.86
CA ARG A 326 -3.75 1.97 -14.43
C ARG A 326 -4.74 1.15 -13.58
N ALA A 327 -5.97 0.98 -14.07
CA ALA A 327 -7.02 0.20 -13.43
C ALA A 327 -6.73 -1.31 -13.42
N SER A 328 -5.82 -1.78 -14.28
CA SER A 328 -5.22 -3.12 -14.21
C SER A 328 -4.11 -3.24 -13.17
N GLY A 329 -3.80 -2.20 -12.41
CA GLY A 329 -2.86 -2.23 -11.27
C GLY A 329 -1.43 -1.77 -11.59
N HIS A 330 -1.18 -1.19 -12.77
CA HIS A 330 0.15 -0.71 -13.16
C HIS A 330 0.43 0.72 -12.64
N ASP A 331 1.64 0.93 -12.09
CA ASP A 331 2.12 2.22 -11.58
C ASP A 331 2.84 3.07 -12.65
N SER A 332 3.14 2.46 -13.78
CA SER A 332 3.89 3.01 -14.91
C SER A 332 3.27 2.59 -16.24
N ILE A 333 3.56 3.36 -17.29
CA ILE A 333 3.02 3.10 -18.63
C ILE A 333 4.06 3.45 -19.71
N THR A 334 4.15 2.58 -20.71
CA THR A 334 4.77 2.90 -22.00
C THR A 334 3.68 3.01 -23.05
N MET A 335 3.58 4.17 -23.72
CA MET A 335 2.65 4.35 -24.84
C MET A 335 3.40 4.38 -26.15
N SER A 336 3.28 3.29 -26.92
CA SER A 336 3.90 3.18 -28.24
C SER A 336 2.96 3.69 -29.34
N VAL A 337 3.40 4.75 -30.03
CA VAL A 337 2.71 5.36 -31.15
C VAL A 337 3.44 4.97 -32.43
N ASN A 338 2.81 4.09 -33.20
CA ASN A 338 3.34 3.62 -34.46
C ASN A 338 2.48 4.17 -35.61
N HIS A 339 3.11 4.97 -36.48
CA HIS A 339 2.50 5.44 -37.70
C HIS A 339 3.37 5.02 -38.90
N LYS A 340 2.90 4.02 -39.64
CA LYS A 340 3.45 3.67 -40.96
C LYS A 340 3.09 4.83 -41.89
N GLY A 341 3.98 5.82 -41.97
CA GLY A 341 3.71 7.11 -42.62
C GLY A 341 3.01 6.96 -43.96
N GLN A 342 2.01 7.80 -44.20
CA GLN A 342 1.90 8.37 -45.53
C GLN A 342 3.18 9.18 -45.72
N LYS A 343 4.06 8.71 -46.60
CA LYS A 343 5.12 9.58 -47.12
C LYS A 343 4.42 10.84 -47.63
N GLY A 344 4.90 12.01 -47.24
CA GLY A 344 4.51 13.24 -47.93
C GLY A 344 4.80 13.11 -49.43
N ALA A 345 4.29 14.03 -50.25
CA ALA A 345 4.63 14.09 -51.67
C ALA A 345 6.16 14.20 -51.92
N ASP A 346 6.94 14.53 -50.90
CA ASP A 346 8.40 14.66 -50.84
C ASP A 346 9.14 13.42 -50.29
N GLY A 347 8.43 12.33 -49.96
CA GLY A 347 9.03 11.10 -49.46
C GLY A 347 9.42 11.10 -47.98
N LYS A 348 9.18 12.19 -47.23
CA LYS A 348 9.52 12.29 -45.80
C LYS A 348 8.39 11.74 -44.92
N MET A 349 8.78 11.12 -43.79
CA MET A 349 7.83 10.78 -42.72
C MET A 349 7.21 12.08 -42.18
N ASP A 350 5.90 12.11 -41.94
CA ASP A 350 5.26 13.22 -41.21
C ASP A 350 5.60 13.15 -39.72
N GLU A 351 6.87 13.43 -39.42
CA GLU A 351 7.46 13.40 -38.08
C GLU A 351 6.71 14.34 -37.13
N LYS A 352 6.20 15.48 -37.64
CA LYS A 352 5.39 16.42 -36.86
C LYS A 352 4.09 15.79 -36.38
N TYR A 353 3.40 15.05 -37.24
CA TYR A 353 2.17 14.38 -36.88
C TYR A 353 2.39 13.28 -35.84
N VAL A 354 3.40 12.42 -36.01
CA VAL A 354 3.66 11.33 -35.04
C VAL A 354 4.16 11.88 -33.71
N MET A 355 4.97 12.94 -33.71
CA MET A 355 5.36 13.65 -32.48
C MET A 355 4.15 14.29 -31.78
N GLU A 356 3.19 14.85 -32.54
CA GLU A 356 1.94 15.35 -31.96
C GLU A 356 1.09 14.23 -31.36
N MET A 357 1.03 13.05 -31.99
CA MET A 357 0.41 11.86 -31.38
C MET A 357 1.14 11.45 -30.09
N GLY A 358 2.48 11.49 -30.06
CA GLY A 358 3.26 11.25 -28.85
C GLY A 358 2.94 12.25 -27.73
N ARG A 359 2.83 13.55 -28.03
CA ARG A 359 2.42 14.58 -27.05
C ARG A 359 1.03 14.30 -26.48
N ASN A 360 0.10 13.88 -27.33
CA ASN A 360 -1.26 13.51 -26.93
C ASN A 360 -1.29 12.24 -26.07
N ALA A 361 -0.40 11.27 -26.34
CA ALA A 361 -0.24 10.07 -25.52
C ALA A 361 0.31 10.44 -24.13
N TYR A 362 1.34 11.29 -24.05
CA TYR A 362 1.87 11.80 -22.79
C TYR A 362 0.80 12.55 -21.97
N GLU A 363 0.07 13.47 -22.62
CA GLU A 363 -1.05 14.17 -21.98
C GLU A 363 -2.15 13.20 -21.53
N GLY A 364 -2.43 12.17 -22.33
CA GLY A 364 -3.39 11.13 -22.02
C GLY A 364 -3.03 10.35 -20.76
N ALA A 365 -1.77 9.92 -20.64
CA ALA A 365 -1.24 9.21 -19.48
C ALA A 365 -1.21 10.09 -18.21
N LEU A 366 -0.84 11.37 -18.32
CA LEU A 366 -0.91 12.31 -17.21
C LEU A 366 -2.36 12.49 -16.71
N LYS A 367 -3.33 12.62 -17.62
CA LYS A 367 -4.75 12.73 -17.28
C LYS A 367 -5.32 11.45 -16.66
N ALA A 368 -4.82 10.29 -17.06
CA ALA A 368 -5.14 9.01 -16.41
C ALA A 368 -4.52 8.90 -15.00
N GLY A 369 -3.62 9.81 -14.65
CA GLY A 369 -3.09 10.00 -13.30
C GLY A 369 -1.66 9.49 -13.11
N PHE A 370 -0.99 8.95 -14.14
CA PHE A 370 0.38 8.44 -14.01
C PHE A 370 1.35 9.54 -13.55
N PRO A 371 2.31 9.23 -12.65
CA PRO A 371 3.41 10.13 -12.33
C PRO A 371 4.21 10.53 -13.58
N PRO A 372 4.61 11.80 -13.75
CA PRO A 372 5.35 12.24 -14.94
C PRO A 372 6.66 11.47 -15.22
N ASP A 373 7.30 10.96 -14.17
CA ASP A 373 8.52 10.14 -14.18
C ASP A 373 8.27 8.65 -14.48
N LYS A 374 7.00 8.22 -14.48
CA LYS A 374 6.55 6.85 -14.74
C LYS A 374 5.86 6.71 -16.11
N ILE A 375 5.97 7.72 -16.97
CA ILE A 375 5.41 7.73 -18.33
C ILE A 375 6.56 7.68 -19.34
N SER A 376 6.56 6.63 -20.17
CA SER A 376 7.45 6.50 -21.33
C SER A 376 6.64 6.60 -22.62
N ILE A 377 7.14 7.36 -23.60
CA ILE A 377 6.51 7.50 -24.92
C ILE A 377 7.47 6.97 -25.97
N GLU A 378 7.00 6.00 -26.75
CA GLU A 378 7.76 5.43 -27.85
C GLU A 378 7.12 5.87 -29.17
N VAL A 379 7.91 6.51 -30.03
CA VAL A 379 7.48 6.99 -31.34
C VAL A 379 8.21 6.17 -32.40
N ASN A 380 7.46 5.35 -33.15
CA ASN A 380 8.00 4.48 -34.21
C ASN A 380 9.23 3.64 -33.77
N GLY A 381 9.17 2.96 -32.63
CA GLY A 381 10.31 2.15 -32.16
C GLY A 381 11.31 2.87 -31.26
N ARG A 382 11.24 4.21 -31.14
CA ARG A 382 12.21 5.01 -30.39
C ARG A 382 11.56 5.66 -29.16
N VAL A 383 12.14 5.44 -27.99
CA VAL A 383 11.77 6.17 -26.77
C VAL A 383 12.16 7.64 -26.91
N VAL A 384 11.18 8.53 -26.76
CA VAL A 384 11.34 9.98 -26.88
C VAL A 384 11.20 10.59 -25.48
N LYS A 385 12.19 11.37 -25.05
CA LYS A 385 12.14 12.07 -23.75
C LYS A 385 11.08 13.17 -23.78
N LYS A 386 10.47 13.49 -22.64
CA LYS A 386 9.44 14.52 -22.55
C LYS A 386 9.96 15.90 -23.01
N GLU A 387 11.22 16.23 -22.72
CA GLU A 387 11.83 17.50 -23.13
C GLU A 387 11.93 17.60 -24.65
N GLU A 388 12.29 16.49 -25.31
CA GLU A 388 12.34 16.39 -26.76
C GLU A 388 10.93 16.44 -27.37
N LEU A 389 9.98 15.72 -26.77
CA LEU A 389 8.60 15.64 -27.20
C LEU A 389 7.92 17.03 -27.18
N PHE A 390 8.23 17.86 -26.18
CA PHE A 390 7.64 19.19 -25.99
C PHE A 390 8.56 20.36 -26.32
N ALA A 391 9.70 20.15 -26.99
CA ALA A 391 10.67 21.21 -27.31
C ALA A 391 10.04 22.41 -28.05
N GLU A 392 9.12 22.14 -28.98
CA GLU A 392 8.38 23.19 -29.73
C GLU A 392 7.16 23.76 -28.98
N LYS A 393 6.76 23.14 -27.85
CA LYS A 393 5.54 23.48 -27.09
C LYS A 393 5.78 23.38 -25.56
N PRO A 394 6.77 24.09 -25.00
CA PRO A 394 7.08 24.00 -23.56
C PRO A 394 5.90 24.45 -22.68
N ASP A 395 5.18 25.49 -23.09
CA ASP A 395 4.00 25.99 -22.36
C ASP A 395 2.90 24.93 -22.22
N ARG A 396 2.75 24.05 -23.24
CA ARG A 396 1.78 22.96 -23.17
C ARG A 396 2.17 21.97 -22.07
N LEU A 397 3.46 21.60 -22.00
CA LEU A 397 3.97 20.70 -20.96
C LEU A 397 3.71 21.26 -19.56
N GLN A 398 3.98 22.55 -19.37
CA GLN A 398 3.70 23.22 -18.10
C GLN A 398 2.20 23.13 -17.75
N VAL A 399 1.33 23.56 -18.66
CA VAL A 399 -0.13 23.59 -18.42
C VAL A 399 -0.70 22.19 -18.14
N ILE A 400 -0.28 21.15 -18.86
CA ILE A 400 -0.79 19.79 -18.61
C ILE A 400 -0.26 19.22 -17.29
N THR A 401 0.97 19.55 -16.91
CA THR A 401 1.58 19.11 -15.65
C THR A 401 0.88 19.75 -14.45
N GLU A 402 0.73 21.07 -14.45
CA GLU A 402 0.02 21.81 -13.38
C GLU A 402 -1.45 21.38 -13.23
N ARG A 403 -2.10 20.98 -14.33
CA ARG A 403 -3.47 20.46 -14.29
C ARG A 403 -3.51 19.05 -13.72
N ALA A 404 -2.58 18.18 -14.11
CA ALA A 404 -2.48 16.83 -13.58
C ALA A 404 -2.19 16.85 -12.07
N GLU A 405 -1.28 17.72 -11.62
CA GLU A 405 -0.97 17.93 -10.19
C GLU A 405 -2.18 18.41 -9.41
N ARG A 406 -2.89 19.45 -9.90
CA ARG A 406 -4.12 19.92 -9.25
C ARG A 406 -5.21 18.85 -9.22
N GLY A 407 -5.36 18.08 -10.30
CA GLY A 407 -6.30 16.96 -10.37
C GLY A 407 -5.98 15.89 -9.34
N ARG A 408 -4.70 15.50 -9.24
CA ARG A 408 -4.21 14.54 -8.24
C ARG A 408 -4.43 15.05 -6.83
N ALA A 409 -4.05 16.30 -6.53
CA ALA A 409 -4.24 16.87 -5.20
C ALA A 409 -5.72 16.91 -4.77
N LYS A 410 -6.64 17.24 -5.69
CA LYS A 410 -8.09 17.18 -5.44
C LYS A 410 -8.56 15.75 -5.19
N TYR A 411 -8.10 14.81 -6.01
CA TYR A 411 -8.45 13.41 -5.86
C TYR A 411 -7.96 12.85 -4.52
N ASP A 412 -6.68 13.05 -4.20
CA ASP A 412 -6.08 12.63 -2.93
C ASP A 412 -6.80 13.26 -1.73
N ALA A 413 -7.21 14.54 -1.83
CA ALA A 413 -7.98 15.20 -0.77
C ALA A 413 -9.40 14.64 -0.61
N LEU A 414 -10.06 14.27 -1.71
CA LEU A 414 -11.39 13.66 -1.67
C LEU A 414 -11.33 12.23 -1.14
N ILE A 415 -10.37 11.43 -1.63
CA ILE A 415 -10.11 10.11 -1.09
C ILE A 415 -9.84 10.27 0.39
N LYS A 416 -8.85 11.07 0.84
CA LYS A 416 -8.56 11.36 2.27
C LYS A 416 -9.75 11.72 3.14
N ARG A 417 -10.77 12.37 2.57
CA ARG A 417 -12.00 12.71 3.29
C ARG A 417 -12.93 11.50 3.44
N THR A 418 -12.99 10.65 2.42
CA THR A 418 -13.62 9.32 2.46
C THR A 418 -12.78 8.32 3.29
N GLU A 419 -11.47 8.54 3.43
CA GLU A 419 -10.54 7.77 4.28
C GLU A 419 -10.78 7.95 5.78
N LYS A 420 -11.56 8.96 6.20
CA LYS A 420 -12.07 9.00 7.58
C LYS A 420 -13.05 7.84 7.73
N VAL A 421 -12.50 6.67 8.08
CA VAL A 421 -13.24 5.51 8.51
C VAL A 421 -14.25 6.00 9.54
N SER A 422 -15.54 5.83 9.25
CA SER A 422 -16.56 6.33 10.16
C SER A 422 -16.36 5.71 11.55
N GLU A 423 -16.74 6.42 12.62
CA GLU A 423 -16.65 5.87 13.97
C GLU A 423 -17.42 4.55 14.07
N ASN A 424 -18.52 4.40 13.34
CA ASN A 424 -19.30 3.18 13.27
C ASN A 424 -18.54 2.04 12.57
N THR A 425 -17.85 2.31 11.46
CA THR A 425 -17.01 1.29 10.78
C THR A 425 -15.84 0.88 11.67
N THR A 426 -15.21 1.83 12.36
CA THR A 426 -14.14 1.55 13.33
C THR A 426 -14.65 0.70 14.48
N ARG A 427 -15.85 0.99 15.00
CA ARG A 427 -16.50 0.23 16.06
C ARG A 427 -16.83 -1.19 15.61
N SER A 428 -17.52 -1.35 14.47
CA SER A 428 -17.86 -2.67 13.91
C SER A 428 -16.61 -3.50 13.65
N LEU A 429 -15.55 -2.91 13.08
CA LEU A 429 -14.29 -3.59 12.85
C LEU A 429 -13.67 -4.10 14.16
N LYS A 430 -13.65 -3.26 15.20
CA LYS A 430 -13.17 -3.66 16.54
C LYS A 430 -14.02 -4.77 17.15
N GLU A 431 -15.33 -4.71 16.99
CA GLU A 431 -16.27 -5.73 17.48
C GLU A 431 -16.01 -7.08 16.78
N GLN A 432 -15.85 -7.10 15.45
CA GLN A 432 -15.55 -8.32 14.70
C GLN A 432 -14.18 -8.89 15.02
N ILE A 433 -13.15 -8.05 15.11
CA ILE A 433 -11.82 -8.50 15.54
C ILE A 433 -11.88 -9.10 16.95
N THR A 434 -12.63 -8.48 17.87
CA THR A 434 -12.85 -9.01 19.22
C THR A 434 -13.58 -10.36 19.18
N ALA A 435 -14.60 -10.50 18.35
CA ALA A 435 -15.33 -11.75 18.18
C ALA A 435 -14.44 -12.87 17.63
N LEU A 436 -13.64 -12.58 16.59
CA LEU A 436 -12.68 -13.52 15.99
C LEU A 436 -11.61 -13.96 16.99
N ARG A 437 -11.13 -13.04 17.84
CA ARG A 437 -10.22 -13.34 18.94
C ARG A 437 -10.86 -14.27 19.97
N ASN A 438 -12.07 -13.96 20.41
CA ASN A 438 -12.78 -14.77 21.40
C ASN A 438 -13.09 -16.18 20.88
N ALA A 439 -13.45 -16.30 19.60
CA ALA A 439 -13.67 -17.58 18.94
C ALA A 439 -12.39 -18.42 18.86
N ALA A 440 -11.21 -17.79 18.65
CA ALA A 440 -9.92 -18.49 18.66
C ALA A 440 -9.54 -19.04 20.04
N ASN A 441 -10.04 -18.44 21.12
CA ASN A 441 -9.74 -18.80 22.51
C ASN A 441 -10.77 -19.76 23.13
N THR A 442 -11.81 -20.16 22.39
CA THR A 442 -12.80 -21.13 22.88
C THR A 442 -12.37 -22.54 22.46
N PRO A 443 -12.22 -23.50 23.40
CA PRO A 443 -11.92 -24.89 23.05
C PRO A 443 -12.99 -25.46 22.11
N ALA A 444 -12.59 -26.26 21.12
CA ALA A 444 -13.55 -27.00 20.30
C ALA A 444 -14.43 -27.86 21.23
N PRO A 445 -15.76 -27.94 21.00
CA PRO A 445 -16.61 -28.83 21.79
C PRO A 445 -16.06 -30.25 21.70
N GLU A 446 -15.91 -30.91 22.85
CA GLU A 446 -15.49 -32.31 22.89
C GLU A 446 -16.41 -33.12 21.98
N PRO A 447 -15.87 -34.01 21.12
CA PRO A 447 -16.70 -34.88 20.31
C PRO A 447 -17.60 -35.70 21.23
N ASP A 448 -18.90 -35.62 20.98
CA ASP A 448 -19.96 -36.24 21.79
C ASP A 448 -19.62 -37.72 22.02
N ALA A 449 -19.27 -38.07 23.26
CA ALA A 449 -18.79 -39.41 23.62
C ALA A 449 -19.91 -40.48 23.67
N ASN A 450 -21.10 -40.17 23.18
CA ASN A 450 -22.20 -41.11 23.05
C ASN A 450 -22.75 -41.08 21.62
N PRO A 451 -22.28 -41.96 20.72
CA PRO A 451 -23.08 -42.29 19.54
C PRO A 451 -24.45 -42.79 20.03
N PRO A 452 -25.57 -42.31 19.45
CA PRO A 452 -26.88 -42.78 19.83
C PRO A 452 -26.93 -44.29 19.67
N ALA A 453 -27.29 -44.99 20.74
CA ALA A 453 -27.54 -46.41 20.72
C ALA A 453 -28.57 -46.70 19.62
N LEU A 454 -28.14 -47.42 18.59
CA LEU A 454 -29.04 -48.02 17.62
C LEU A 454 -29.94 -49.00 18.40
N GLY A 455 -31.19 -48.60 18.63
CA GLY A 455 -32.21 -49.46 19.20
C GLY A 455 -32.41 -50.69 18.32
N ALA A 456 -32.38 -51.86 18.96
CA ALA A 456 -32.75 -53.15 18.40
C ALA A 456 -34.27 -53.35 18.40
#